data_AF-A0A8J5JUT0-F1
#
_entry.id   AF-A0A8J5JUT0-F1
#
_cell.length_a   1.000
_cell.length_b   1.000
_cell.length_c   1.000
_cell.angle_alpha   90.00
_cell.angle_beta   90.00
_cell.angle_gamma   90.00
#
_symmetry.space_group_name_H-M   'P 1'
#
loop_
_entity.id
_entity.type
_entity.pdbx_description
1 polymer ?
#
loop_
_entity_poly.entity_id
_entity_poly.type
_entity_poly.pdbx_seq_one_letter_code
_entity_poly.pdbx_strand_id
1 'polypeptide(L)'
;MLRVVLAPPGLLVLVLGVTLTLVPFISAVIVWEDTSQCDAYGTSIKCDFLHSPEVVNMDDAVNKFEEVLVLNVNELQLHPGVCSSLYLHHIRRITYTSSSQLDASCPGKALHLMNVTIDYVPPFLHTFTMQDSRLTHTFLSQPHLSKLKLSTSIVEHIELDYPVAGDGHVRLHKVNLTSLISLTLTERSRLFITDSVIHQIQPSAIKLSENTSAEIMRTTFLQKDEAKIELQTDATITMANITGWFTIVYHRNNTYRQDQSDASTSPAPLCVPTIYLSLLLVLSLLVNVWVMIKGKCSPCSQVKERTCWEEPSCKGEEGQQLGPSD
;
A
#
# COMPACT_ATOMS: atom_id res chain seq x y z
N MET A 1 43.96 24.34 11.45
CA MET A 1 45.15 25.12 11.02
C MET A 1 45.97 25.41 12.27
N LEU A 2 47.17 24.83 12.41
CA LEU A 2 47.99 24.96 13.61
C LEU A 2 48.77 26.28 13.55
N ARG A 3 48.58 27.19 14.52
CA ARG A 3 49.45 28.37 14.68
C ARG A 3 50.30 28.19 15.93
N VAL A 4 51.61 28.10 15.73
CA VAL A 4 52.61 28.12 16.79
C VAL A 4 53.05 29.57 16.96
N VAL A 5 52.86 30.15 18.15
CA VAL A 5 53.37 31.47 18.52
C VAL A 5 54.53 31.25 19.48
N LEU A 6 55.73 31.68 19.09
CA LEU A 6 56.95 31.63 19.91
C LEU A 6 56.96 32.77 20.93
N ALA A 7 57.12 32.42 22.21
CA ALA A 7 57.39 33.36 23.32
C ALA A 7 58.73 32.99 23.99
N PRO A 8 59.37 33.91 24.76
CA PRO A 8 60.70 33.75 25.34
C PRO A 8 60.80 32.60 26.37
N PRO A 9 62.03 32.20 26.78
CA PRO A 9 62.29 30.87 27.33
C PRO A 9 61.70 30.74 28.73
N GLY A 10 60.78 29.80 28.93
CA GLY A 10 60.39 29.39 30.28
C GLY A 10 58.95 28.92 30.49
N LEU A 11 58.06 28.99 29.50
CA LEU A 11 56.70 28.46 29.67
C LEU A 11 56.13 27.95 28.35
N LEU A 12 56.04 26.62 28.23
CA LEU A 12 55.41 25.95 27.08
C LEU A 12 53.91 25.83 27.39
N VAL A 13 53.12 26.84 27.03
CA VAL A 13 51.65 26.78 27.14
C VAL A 13 51.12 26.11 25.88
N LEU A 14 50.77 24.83 26.01
CA LEU A 14 50.15 24.06 24.94
C LEU A 14 48.66 24.44 24.87
N VAL A 15 48.35 25.46 24.08
CA VAL A 15 46.94 25.83 23.79
C VAL A 15 46.39 24.79 22.81
N LEU A 16 45.77 23.75 23.36
CA LEU A 16 44.92 22.83 22.59
C LEU A 16 43.71 23.62 22.09
N GLY A 17 43.81 24.13 20.86
CA GLY A 17 42.66 24.62 20.11
C GLY A 17 41.75 23.45 19.76
N VAL A 18 40.88 23.06 20.68
CA VAL A 18 39.74 22.21 20.38
C VAL A 18 38.86 23.00 19.43
N THR A 19 38.96 22.66 18.14
CA THR A 19 37.96 23.07 17.16
C THR A 19 36.71 22.28 17.50
N LEU A 20 35.85 22.85 18.36
CA LEU A 20 34.46 22.42 18.43
C LEU A 20 33.87 22.66 17.05
N THR A 21 33.86 21.61 16.24
CA THR A 21 32.93 21.51 15.13
C THR A 21 31.56 21.55 15.78
N LEU A 22 30.91 22.72 15.69
CA LEU A 22 29.50 22.89 15.97
C LEU A 22 28.76 21.99 14.98
N VAL A 23 28.60 20.72 15.35
CA VAL A 23 27.58 19.87 14.76
C VAL A 23 26.27 20.62 15.05
N PRO A 24 25.47 20.97 14.03
CA PRO A 24 24.17 21.57 14.28
C PRO A 24 23.41 20.58 15.16
N PHE A 25 23.14 20.99 16.40
CA PHE A 25 22.19 20.31 17.26
C PHE A 25 20.84 20.49 16.57
N ILE A 26 20.50 19.55 15.68
CA ILE A 26 19.13 19.37 15.23
C ILE A 26 18.42 18.90 16.49
N SER A 27 17.63 19.80 17.07
CA SER A 27 16.74 19.49 18.18
C SER A 27 15.82 18.38 17.72
N ALA A 28 16.10 17.14 18.14
CA ALA A 28 15.24 16.02 17.87
C ALA A 28 14.22 15.91 19.00
N VAL A 29 12.95 15.82 18.66
CA VAL A 29 11.89 15.60 19.66
C VAL A 29 11.80 14.12 19.93
N ILE A 30 11.92 13.72 21.19
CA ILE A 30 11.82 12.31 21.56
C ILE A 30 10.37 11.98 21.93
N VAL A 31 9.84 10.87 21.41
CA VAL A 31 8.48 10.39 21.67
C VAL A 31 8.38 9.83 23.09
N TRP A 32 7.91 10.63 24.03
CA TRP A 32 7.84 10.31 25.46
C TRP A 32 6.48 10.72 26.04
N GLU A 33 6.08 10.13 27.16
CA GLU A 33 4.78 10.41 27.81
C GLU A 33 4.64 11.86 28.28
N ASP A 34 5.72 12.46 28.76
CA ASP A 34 5.71 13.84 29.27
C ASP A 34 5.90 14.90 28.17
N THR A 35 6.02 14.47 26.91
CA THR A 35 6.16 15.38 25.78
C THR A 35 4.82 16.07 25.54
N SER A 36 4.80 17.41 25.46
CA SER A 36 3.56 18.21 25.34
C SER A 36 2.68 17.88 24.12
N GLN A 37 3.24 17.15 23.15
CA GLN A 37 2.62 16.69 21.92
C GLN A 37 2.03 15.28 22.04
N CYS A 38 2.18 14.62 23.20
CA CYS A 38 1.82 13.24 23.45
C CYS A 38 0.83 13.13 24.61
N ASP A 39 -0.19 12.29 24.44
CA ASP A 39 -1.15 11.92 25.46
C ASP A 39 -1.15 10.40 25.63
N ALA A 40 -0.98 9.92 26.86
CA ALA A 40 -1.09 8.50 27.20
C ALA A 40 -2.51 8.12 27.64
N TYR A 41 -3.00 6.98 27.15
CA TYR A 41 -4.31 6.43 27.42
C TYR A 41 -4.18 4.93 27.77
N GLY A 42 -3.98 4.61 29.05
CA GLY A 42 -3.83 3.23 29.50
C GLY A 42 -2.58 2.56 28.89
N THR A 43 -2.77 1.54 28.05
CA THR A 43 -1.67 0.85 27.36
C THR A 43 -1.31 1.46 26.01
N SER A 44 -1.92 2.58 25.62
CA SER A 44 -1.67 3.25 24.35
C SER A 44 -1.14 4.67 24.55
N ILE A 45 -0.31 5.14 23.63
CA ILE A 45 0.13 6.55 23.57
C ILE A 45 -0.19 7.14 22.19
N LYS A 46 -0.64 8.39 22.16
CA LYS A 46 -0.90 9.15 20.94
C LYS A 46 -0.04 10.41 20.93
N CYS A 47 0.72 10.63 19.87
CA CYS A 47 1.52 11.82 19.66
C CYS A 47 1.16 12.51 18.35
N ASP A 48 0.92 13.82 18.40
CA ASP A 48 0.60 14.65 17.23
C ASP A 48 1.53 15.86 17.16
N PHE A 49 2.35 15.90 16.11
CA PHE A 49 3.38 16.92 15.96
C PHE A 49 2.97 18.07 15.03
N LEU A 50 1.70 18.15 14.60
CA LEU A 50 1.13 19.25 13.80
C LEU A 50 2.03 19.75 12.66
N HIS A 51 2.72 18.84 11.96
CA HIS A 51 3.69 19.13 10.89
C HIS A 51 4.94 19.89 11.37
N SER A 52 5.46 19.53 12.55
CA SER A 52 6.74 20.02 13.04
C SER A 52 7.83 19.78 11.97
N PRO A 53 8.67 20.80 11.68
CA PRO A 53 9.80 20.64 10.77
C PRO A 53 10.91 19.76 11.38
N GLU A 54 10.82 19.47 12.68
CA GLU A 54 11.82 18.72 13.42
C GLU A 54 11.75 17.22 13.14
N VAL A 55 12.90 16.58 13.28
CA VAL A 55 13.01 15.13 13.24
C VAL A 55 12.51 14.60 14.58
N VAL A 56 11.57 13.65 14.54
CA VAL A 56 11.04 12.99 15.73
C VAL A 56 11.78 11.67 15.91
N ASN A 57 12.38 11.46 17.08
CA ASN A 57 13.05 10.23 17.44
C ASN A 57 12.13 9.38 18.30
N MET A 58 11.94 8.11 17.93
CA MET A 58 11.22 7.14 18.73
C MET A 58 12.19 6.04 19.16
N ASP A 59 12.44 5.97 20.46
CA ASP A 59 13.31 4.99 21.09
C ASP A 59 12.50 3.84 21.73
N ASP A 60 13.20 2.87 22.33
CA ASP A 60 12.61 1.71 22.97
C ASP A 60 11.85 2.03 24.27
N ALA A 61 11.87 3.27 24.78
CA ALA A 61 11.09 3.67 25.95
C ALA A 61 9.57 3.58 25.70
N VAL A 62 9.14 3.67 24.43
CA VAL A 62 7.74 3.51 24.04
C VAL A 62 7.23 2.07 24.18
N ASN A 63 8.13 1.10 24.40
CA ASN A 63 7.77 -0.33 24.54
C ASN A 63 6.91 -0.64 25.76
N LYS A 64 6.81 0.30 26.72
CA LYS A 64 5.86 0.23 27.83
C LYS A 64 4.40 0.32 27.36
N PHE A 65 4.16 0.83 26.16
CA PHE A 65 2.86 0.89 25.52
C PHE A 65 2.69 -0.28 24.55
N GLU A 66 1.50 -0.87 24.54
CA GLU A 66 1.11 -1.88 23.56
C GLU A 66 0.93 -1.26 22.17
N GLU A 67 0.36 -0.05 22.13
CA GLU A 67 0.04 0.68 20.90
C GLU A 67 0.60 2.12 20.93
N VAL A 68 1.22 2.53 19.83
CA VAL A 68 1.79 3.87 19.66
C VAL A 68 1.22 4.47 18.38
N LEU A 69 0.47 5.56 18.52
CA LEU A 69 -0.09 6.33 17.41
C LEU A 69 0.73 7.62 17.22
N VAL A 70 1.29 7.82 16.03
CA VAL A 70 2.05 9.02 15.67
C VAL A 70 1.45 9.70 14.44
N LEU A 71 1.23 11.01 14.55
CA LEU A 71 0.55 11.84 13.58
C LEU A 71 1.41 13.04 13.16
N ASN A 72 1.30 13.41 11.88
CA ASN A 72 1.75 14.70 11.33
C ASN A 72 3.25 14.98 11.56
N VAL A 73 4.10 14.02 11.20
CA VAL A 73 5.56 14.11 11.35
C VAL A 73 6.24 14.26 9.99
N ASN A 74 7.18 15.19 9.87
CA ASN A 74 7.96 15.31 8.64
C ASN A 74 8.97 14.16 8.49
N GLU A 75 9.80 13.92 9.50
CA GLU A 75 10.72 12.78 9.53
C GLU A 75 10.67 12.07 10.87
N LEU A 76 10.39 10.77 10.85
CA LEU A 76 10.40 9.89 12.02
C LEU A 76 11.63 8.98 11.97
N GLN A 77 12.51 9.10 12.95
CA GLN A 77 13.62 8.19 13.18
C GLN A 77 13.20 7.12 14.18
N LEU A 78 13.04 5.88 13.70
CA LEU A 78 12.61 4.75 14.50
C LEU A 78 13.83 3.94 14.97
N HIS A 79 13.92 3.74 16.28
CA HIS A 79 14.92 2.85 16.86
C HIS A 79 14.56 1.38 16.59
N PRO A 80 15.51 0.51 16.21
CA PRO A 80 15.23 -0.91 15.91
C PRO A 80 14.71 -1.70 17.12
N GLY A 81 14.93 -1.21 18.34
CA GLY A 81 14.41 -1.79 19.57
C GLY A 81 12.92 -1.53 19.83
N VAL A 82 12.24 -0.73 19.01
CA VAL A 82 10.80 -0.45 19.20
C VAL A 82 9.98 -1.70 18.91
N CYS A 83 9.21 -2.12 19.90
CA CYS A 83 8.52 -3.39 20.02
C CYS A 83 7.04 -3.21 20.39
N SER A 84 6.41 -2.19 19.83
CA SER A 84 4.99 -1.86 20.04
C SER A 84 4.23 -1.95 18.72
N SER A 85 2.91 -2.08 18.78
CA SER A 85 2.09 -1.95 17.59
C SER A 85 2.05 -0.47 17.19
N LEU A 86 2.52 -0.16 15.98
CA LEU A 86 2.70 1.20 15.51
C LEU A 86 1.59 1.58 14.52
N TYR A 87 0.98 2.73 14.76
CA TYR A 87 0.00 3.35 13.87
C TYR A 87 0.55 4.71 13.44
N LEU A 88 0.98 4.80 12.19
CA LEU A 88 1.74 5.93 11.67
C LEU A 88 0.95 6.62 10.55
N HIS A 89 0.60 7.87 10.78
CA HIS A 89 -0.34 8.61 9.94
C HIS A 89 0.25 9.97 9.55
N HIS A 90 0.19 10.29 8.25
CA HIS A 90 0.72 11.56 7.72
C HIS A 90 2.20 11.77 8.10
N ILE A 91 3.02 10.74 7.89
CA ILE A 91 4.46 10.79 8.11
C ILE A 91 5.16 10.88 6.77
N ARG A 92 5.83 12.00 6.48
CA ARG A 92 6.44 12.19 5.16
C ARG A 92 7.56 11.18 4.91
N ARG A 93 8.41 10.90 5.90
CA ARG A 93 9.46 9.89 5.78
C ARG A 93 9.72 9.17 7.11
N ILE A 94 9.93 7.86 7.05
CA ILE A 94 10.44 7.06 8.17
C ILE A 94 11.86 6.60 7.84
N THR A 95 12.78 6.84 8.77
CA THR A 95 14.18 6.38 8.73
C THR A 95 14.46 5.56 9.99
N TYR A 96 15.50 4.71 9.96
CA TYR A 96 15.91 3.90 11.11
C TYR A 96 17.23 4.43 11.67
N THR A 97 17.36 4.48 13.00
CA THR A 97 18.57 5.01 13.65
C THR A 97 19.80 4.10 13.51
N SER A 98 19.59 2.81 13.18
CA SER A 98 20.66 1.85 12.91
C SER A 98 20.28 0.93 11.75
N SER A 99 21.29 0.48 11.00
CA SER A 99 21.16 -0.57 9.99
C SER A 99 21.13 -1.98 10.59
N SER A 100 21.48 -2.15 11.88
CA SER A 100 21.42 -3.45 12.57
C SER A 100 19.98 -3.74 12.99
N GLN A 101 19.21 -4.32 12.08
CA GLN A 101 17.84 -4.81 12.34
C GLN A 101 17.81 -6.16 13.04
N LEU A 102 18.98 -6.67 13.41
CA LEU A 102 19.15 -7.91 14.15
C LEU A 102 18.91 -7.63 15.63
N ASP A 103 17.83 -8.22 16.17
CA ASP A 103 17.73 -8.79 17.52
C ASP A 103 16.49 -8.37 18.34
N ALA A 104 15.64 -7.48 17.84
CA ALA A 104 14.35 -7.25 18.49
C ALA A 104 13.35 -8.35 18.10
N SER A 105 13.39 -9.48 18.81
CA SER A 105 12.32 -10.49 18.76
C SER A 105 11.03 -9.86 19.27
N CYS A 106 10.22 -9.35 18.34
CA CYS A 106 8.98 -8.65 18.62
C CYS A 106 7.77 -9.38 18.02
N PRO A 107 7.53 -10.65 18.39
CA PRO A 107 6.47 -11.43 17.79
C PRO A 107 5.10 -10.79 18.08
N GLY A 108 4.20 -10.83 17.10
CA GLY A 108 2.82 -10.42 17.27
C GLY A 108 2.53 -8.93 17.10
N LYS A 109 3.53 -8.10 16.77
CA LYS A 109 3.32 -6.65 16.61
C LYS A 109 2.77 -6.31 15.23
N ALA A 110 2.04 -5.20 15.18
CA ALA A 110 1.41 -4.69 13.97
C ALA A 110 2.03 -3.35 13.56
N LEU A 111 2.16 -3.13 12.25
CA LEU A 111 2.54 -1.84 11.68
C LEU A 111 1.47 -1.38 10.70
N HIS A 112 0.88 -0.23 10.99
CA HIS A 112 -0.17 0.39 10.19
C HIS A 112 0.34 1.73 9.66
N LEU A 113 0.43 1.86 8.34
CA LEU A 113 0.90 3.05 7.64
C LEU A 113 -0.23 3.69 6.84
N MET A 114 -0.47 4.98 7.03
CA MET A 114 -1.46 5.76 6.28
C MET A 114 -0.88 7.09 5.81
N ASN A 115 -0.82 7.30 4.50
CA ASN A 115 -0.17 8.47 3.90
C ASN A 115 1.28 8.64 4.39
N VAL A 116 2.07 7.58 4.19
CA VAL A 116 3.47 7.49 4.61
C VAL A 116 4.37 7.13 3.44
N THR A 117 5.58 7.69 3.40
CA THR A 117 6.68 7.12 2.60
C THR A 117 7.68 6.44 3.52
N ILE A 118 7.93 5.15 3.28
CA ILE A 118 8.86 4.35 4.06
C ILE A 118 9.86 3.67 3.14
N ASP A 119 11.12 3.66 3.57
CA ASP A 119 12.18 3.00 2.81
C ASP A 119 12.25 1.51 3.15
N TYR A 120 12.04 1.12 4.41
CA TYR A 120 12.17 -0.27 4.85
C TYR A 120 11.09 -0.66 5.87
N VAL A 121 10.57 -1.89 5.80
CA VAL A 121 9.60 -2.43 6.76
C VAL A 121 10.31 -3.26 7.82
N PRO A 122 10.17 -2.97 9.12
CA PRO A 122 10.93 -3.63 10.18
C PRO A 122 10.62 -5.13 10.19
N PRO A 123 11.59 -6.02 10.43
CA PRO A 123 11.34 -7.45 10.53
C PRO A 123 10.39 -7.79 11.71
N PHE A 124 9.85 -9.02 11.72
CA PHE A 124 9.08 -9.61 12.84
C PHE A 124 7.64 -9.15 13.07
N LEU A 125 7.03 -8.43 12.13
CA LEU A 125 5.62 -8.09 12.16
C LEU A 125 4.74 -9.32 11.95
N HIS A 126 3.68 -9.39 12.73
CA HIS A 126 2.58 -10.31 12.49
C HIS A 126 1.56 -9.73 11.51
N THR A 127 1.38 -8.40 11.54
CA THR A 127 0.45 -7.69 10.66
C THR A 127 1.11 -6.45 10.07
N PHE A 128 1.07 -6.32 8.75
CA PHE A 128 1.47 -5.12 8.04
C PHE A 128 0.29 -4.59 7.22
N THR A 129 -0.10 -3.35 7.47
CA THR A 129 -1.13 -2.65 6.69
C THR A 129 -0.56 -1.34 6.17
N MET A 130 -0.77 -1.07 4.89
CA MET A 130 -0.36 0.16 4.24
C MET A 130 -1.49 0.70 3.37
N GLN A 131 -1.81 1.98 3.53
CA GLN A 131 -2.84 2.68 2.78
C GLN A 131 -2.35 4.04 2.29
N ASP A 132 -2.64 4.38 1.02
CA ASP A 132 -2.32 5.69 0.43
C ASP A 132 -0.83 6.06 0.62
N SER A 133 0.05 5.05 0.57
CA SER A 133 1.45 5.16 1.00
C SER A 133 2.40 4.60 -0.05
N ARG A 134 3.70 4.84 0.15
CA ARG A 134 4.76 4.39 -0.74
C ARG A 134 5.84 3.63 0.02
N LEU A 135 6.15 2.41 -0.44
CA LEU A 135 7.30 1.63 -0.03
C LEU A 135 8.33 1.63 -1.16
N THR A 136 9.48 2.26 -0.93
CA THR A 136 10.52 2.52 -1.95
C THR A 136 11.59 1.44 -2.06
N HIS A 137 11.60 0.43 -1.18
CA HIS A 137 12.48 -0.74 -1.34
C HIS A 137 11.68 -2.03 -1.28
N THR A 138 12.38 -3.16 -1.22
CA THR A 138 11.79 -4.48 -1.10
C THR A 138 11.11 -4.67 0.25
N PHE A 139 9.83 -5.03 0.21
CA PHE A 139 9.16 -5.69 1.32
C PHE A 139 9.72 -7.10 1.45
N LEU A 140 10.55 -7.32 2.48
CA LEU A 140 11.12 -8.63 2.76
C LEU A 140 10.22 -9.45 3.69
N SER A 141 10.25 -10.75 3.45
CA SER A 141 9.49 -11.77 4.15
C SER A 141 9.77 -11.78 5.64
N GLN A 142 8.76 -12.18 6.41
CA GLN A 142 8.88 -12.26 7.86
C GLN A 142 8.28 -13.59 8.32
N PRO A 143 8.97 -14.35 9.18
CA PRO A 143 8.59 -15.72 9.54
C PRO A 143 7.24 -15.79 10.30
N HIS A 144 6.74 -14.66 10.78
CA HIS A 144 5.51 -14.59 11.57
C HIS A 144 4.40 -13.76 10.90
N LEU A 145 4.60 -13.33 9.65
CA LEU A 145 3.61 -12.51 8.96
C LEU A 145 2.37 -13.33 8.62
N SER A 146 1.27 -13.06 9.32
CA SER A 146 -0.02 -13.65 9.01
C SER A 146 -0.86 -12.75 8.11
N LYS A 147 -0.68 -11.42 8.21
CA LYS A 147 -1.55 -10.47 7.51
C LYS A 147 -0.78 -9.38 6.81
N LEU A 148 -0.93 -9.32 5.49
CA LEU A 148 -0.41 -8.27 4.61
C LEU A 148 -1.58 -7.59 3.92
N LYS A 149 -1.80 -6.30 4.17
CA LYS A 149 -2.87 -5.53 3.51
C LYS A 149 -2.31 -4.24 2.91
N LEU A 150 -2.30 -4.17 1.58
CA LEU A 150 -1.87 -3.00 0.82
C LEU A 150 -3.07 -2.42 0.08
N SER A 151 -3.33 -1.12 0.24
CA SER A 151 -4.44 -0.42 -0.40
C SER A 151 -4.00 0.90 -1.02
N THR A 152 -4.36 1.17 -2.28
CA THR A 152 -4.11 2.47 -2.94
C THR A 152 -2.66 2.92 -2.78
N SER A 153 -1.70 2.01 -2.94
CA SER A 153 -0.31 2.23 -2.55
C SER A 153 0.66 1.87 -3.67
N ILE A 154 1.85 2.44 -3.62
CA ILE A 154 2.96 2.14 -4.53
C ILE A 154 3.98 1.30 -3.77
N VAL A 155 4.36 0.15 -4.31
CA VAL A 155 5.38 -0.73 -3.73
C VAL A 155 6.39 -1.06 -4.79
N GLU A 156 7.68 -0.92 -4.47
CA GLU A 156 8.73 -1.29 -5.42
C GLU A 156 8.85 -2.80 -5.53
N HIS A 157 9.21 -3.52 -4.46
CA HIS A 157 9.36 -4.97 -4.55
C HIS A 157 8.65 -5.69 -3.40
N ILE A 158 8.11 -6.88 -3.66
CA ILE A 158 7.61 -7.81 -2.63
C ILE A 158 8.33 -9.14 -2.78
N GLU A 159 8.90 -9.62 -1.68
CA GLU A 159 9.62 -10.89 -1.57
C GLU A 159 9.23 -11.57 -0.25
N LEU A 160 8.26 -12.49 -0.31
CA LEU A 160 7.80 -13.32 0.81
C LEU A 160 8.40 -14.74 0.75
N ASP A 161 9.67 -14.88 1.11
CA ASP A 161 10.39 -16.17 1.20
C ASP A 161 9.86 -17.11 2.27
N TYR A 162 9.37 -16.57 3.39
CA TYR A 162 8.60 -17.35 4.36
C TYR A 162 7.14 -17.48 3.89
N PRO A 163 6.59 -18.72 3.80
CA PRO A 163 5.19 -18.91 3.45
C PRO A 163 4.26 -18.23 4.44
N VAL A 164 3.24 -17.55 3.91
CA VAL A 164 2.09 -17.12 4.72
C VAL A 164 1.20 -18.35 4.91
N ALA A 165 1.09 -18.81 6.16
CA ALA A 165 0.43 -20.08 6.54
C ALA A 165 -0.80 -19.86 7.43
N GLY A 166 -1.49 -20.96 7.77
CA GLY A 166 -2.72 -20.96 8.55
C GLY A 166 -3.81 -20.06 7.97
N ASP A 167 -4.53 -19.33 8.84
CA ASP A 167 -5.53 -18.35 8.44
C ASP A 167 -4.92 -17.02 7.92
N GLY A 168 -3.71 -17.08 7.34
CA GLY A 168 -3.01 -15.94 6.81
C GLY A 168 -3.72 -15.28 5.62
N HIS A 169 -3.55 -13.97 5.48
CA HIS A 169 -4.26 -13.14 4.52
C HIS A 169 -3.35 -12.12 3.86
N VAL A 170 -3.16 -12.26 2.54
CA VAL A 170 -2.47 -11.29 1.70
C VAL A 170 -3.49 -10.58 0.81
N ARG A 171 -3.61 -9.26 0.95
CA ARG A 171 -4.55 -8.44 0.17
C ARG A 171 -3.82 -7.28 -0.49
N LEU A 172 -3.86 -7.24 -1.80
CA LEU A 172 -3.39 -6.14 -2.65
C LEU A 172 -4.61 -5.51 -3.33
N HIS A 173 -4.94 -4.27 -2.99
CA HIS A 173 -6.07 -3.54 -3.60
C HIS A 173 -5.62 -2.20 -4.13
N LYS A 174 -5.83 -1.91 -5.43
CA LYS A 174 -5.36 -0.65 -6.05
C LYS A 174 -3.87 -0.42 -5.82
N VAL A 175 -3.07 -1.48 -5.91
CA VAL A 175 -1.62 -1.42 -5.70
C VAL A 175 -0.92 -1.28 -7.03
N ASN A 176 0.09 -0.41 -7.09
CA ASN A 176 1.03 -0.33 -8.19
C ASN A 176 2.36 -0.95 -7.73
N LEU A 177 2.65 -2.17 -8.18
CA LEU A 177 3.78 -2.99 -7.73
C LEU A 177 4.85 -3.12 -8.83
N THR A 178 6.07 -2.65 -8.59
CA THR A 178 7.14 -2.74 -9.59
C THR A 178 7.58 -4.18 -9.82
N SER A 179 7.79 -4.98 -8.77
CA SER A 179 8.17 -6.39 -8.91
C SER A 179 7.60 -7.27 -7.81
N LEU A 180 7.08 -8.43 -8.20
CA LEU A 180 6.76 -9.54 -7.29
C LEU A 180 7.82 -10.63 -7.44
N ILE A 181 8.65 -10.81 -6.42
CA ILE A 181 9.78 -11.73 -6.42
C ILE A 181 9.36 -13.10 -5.90
N SER A 182 8.74 -13.15 -4.72
CA SER A 182 8.26 -14.38 -4.10
C SER A 182 7.01 -14.09 -3.27
N LEU A 183 6.05 -15.01 -3.30
CA LEU A 183 4.79 -15.00 -2.58
C LEU A 183 4.28 -16.44 -2.45
N THR A 184 4.62 -17.08 -1.34
CA THR A 184 4.17 -18.44 -1.05
C THR A 184 3.04 -18.40 -0.02
N LEU A 185 1.94 -19.08 -0.33
CA LEU A 185 0.79 -19.27 0.56
C LEU A 185 0.58 -20.76 0.78
N THR A 186 0.34 -21.16 2.04
CA THR A 186 0.03 -22.54 2.43
C THR A 186 -1.08 -22.60 3.49
N GLU A 187 -1.54 -23.81 3.83
CA GLU A 187 -2.41 -24.09 4.99
C GLU A 187 -3.68 -23.24 5.11
N ARG A 188 -4.55 -23.19 4.10
CA ARG A 188 -5.82 -22.39 4.09
C ARG A 188 -5.66 -20.87 4.03
N SER A 189 -4.45 -20.36 3.84
CA SER A 189 -4.23 -18.93 3.65
C SER A 189 -4.88 -18.42 2.37
N ARG A 190 -5.10 -17.09 2.32
CA ARG A 190 -5.86 -16.44 1.25
C ARG A 190 -5.12 -15.29 0.62
N LEU A 191 -5.16 -15.24 -0.71
CA LEU A 191 -4.64 -14.16 -1.54
C LEU A 191 -5.78 -13.41 -2.23
N PHE A 192 -5.81 -12.09 -2.11
CA PHE A 192 -6.76 -11.22 -2.80
C PHE A 192 -6.00 -10.11 -3.54
N ILE A 193 -6.01 -10.13 -4.86
CA ILE A 193 -5.41 -9.06 -5.69
C ILE A 193 -6.52 -8.42 -6.52
N THR A 194 -6.75 -7.14 -6.31
CA THR A 194 -7.86 -6.43 -6.96
C THR A 194 -7.45 -5.05 -7.46
N ASP A 195 -7.92 -4.66 -8.64
CA ASP A 195 -7.73 -3.31 -9.20
C ASP A 195 -6.25 -2.87 -9.25
N SER A 196 -5.32 -3.81 -9.41
CA SER A 196 -3.88 -3.58 -9.22
C SER A 196 -3.09 -3.69 -10.53
N VAL A 197 -1.91 -3.07 -10.56
CA VAL A 197 -0.96 -3.15 -11.66
C VAL A 197 0.33 -3.75 -11.13
N ILE A 198 0.80 -4.82 -11.75
CA ILE A 198 2.07 -5.49 -11.41
C ILE A 198 2.98 -5.45 -12.63
N HIS A 199 4.12 -4.76 -12.52
CA HIS A 199 5.01 -4.53 -13.66
C HIS A 199 5.83 -5.76 -14.00
N GLN A 200 6.40 -6.43 -12.99
CA GLN A 200 7.22 -7.62 -13.13
C GLN A 200 6.83 -8.68 -12.11
N ILE A 201 6.87 -9.94 -12.51
CA ILE A 201 6.64 -11.14 -11.70
C ILE A 201 7.77 -12.11 -12.01
N GLN A 202 8.59 -12.43 -11.01
CA GLN A 202 9.64 -13.43 -11.19
C GLN A 202 9.03 -14.80 -11.52
N PRO A 203 9.74 -15.66 -12.27
CA PRO A 203 9.29 -17.01 -12.53
C PRO A 203 8.97 -17.72 -11.21
N SER A 204 7.75 -18.28 -11.14
CA SER A 204 7.26 -19.00 -9.96
C SER A 204 7.13 -18.14 -8.70
N ALA A 205 6.98 -16.82 -8.83
CA ALA A 205 6.83 -15.92 -7.69
C ALA A 205 5.58 -16.25 -6.86
N ILE A 206 4.44 -16.55 -7.49
CA ILE A 206 3.21 -16.88 -6.76
C ILE A 206 3.07 -18.40 -6.65
N LYS A 207 3.10 -18.92 -5.43
CA LYS A 207 2.93 -20.35 -5.12
C LYS A 207 1.79 -20.55 -4.13
N LEU A 208 0.80 -21.34 -4.52
CA LEU A 208 -0.37 -21.66 -3.71
C LEU A 208 -0.39 -23.17 -3.42
N SER A 209 -0.32 -23.55 -2.15
CA SER A 209 -0.36 -24.94 -1.70
C SER A 209 -1.43 -25.19 -0.63
N GLU A 210 -1.79 -26.45 -0.41
CA GLU A 210 -2.55 -26.92 0.77
C GLU A 210 -3.79 -26.09 1.14
N ASN A 211 -4.91 -26.32 0.44
CA ASN A 211 -6.20 -25.69 0.72
C ASN A 211 -6.22 -24.15 0.63
N THR A 212 -5.24 -23.54 -0.03
CA THR A 212 -5.21 -22.10 -0.23
C THR A 212 -6.24 -21.62 -1.24
N SER A 213 -6.60 -20.34 -1.13
CA SER A 213 -7.50 -19.68 -2.08
C SER A 213 -6.89 -18.37 -2.57
N ALA A 214 -7.00 -18.13 -3.88
CA ALA A 214 -6.61 -16.87 -4.48
C ALA A 214 -7.74 -16.29 -5.32
N GLU A 215 -8.00 -15.00 -5.16
CA GLU A 215 -8.91 -14.22 -5.98
C GLU A 215 -8.13 -13.07 -6.62
N ILE A 216 -7.97 -13.12 -7.94
CA ILE A 216 -7.30 -12.08 -8.72
C ILE A 216 -8.33 -11.45 -9.65
N MET A 217 -8.62 -10.16 -9.46
CA MET A 217 -9.67 -9.49 -10.23
C MET A 217 -9.24 -8.11 -10.72
N ARG A 218 -9.57 -7.76 -11.97
CA ARG A 218 -9.30 -6.40 -12.52
C ARG A 218 -7.83 -6.00 -12.34
N THR A 219 -6.93 -6.94 -12.63
CA THR A 219 -5.48 -6.77 -12.44
C THR A 219 -4.77 -6.79 -13.78
N THR A 220 -3.74 -5.96 -13.91
CA THR A 220 -2.90 -5.88 -15.11
C THR A 220 -1.50 -6.37 -14.80
N PHE A 221 -1.04 -7.38 -15.54
CA PHE A 221 0.35 -7.85 -15.55
C PHE A 221 1.08 -7.27 -16.76
N LEU A 222 2.07 -6.39 -16.57
CA LEU A 222 2.71 -5.69 -17.69
C LEU A 222 3.89 -6.43 -18.30
N GLN A 223 4.47 -7.40 -17.59
CA GLN A 223 5.58 -8.18 -18.11
C GLN A 223 5.15 -9.02 -19.32
N LYS A 224 5.99 -9.02 -20.36
CA LYS A 224 5.76 -9.81 -21.57
C LYS A 224 6.13 -11.29 -21.40
N ASP A 225 7.04 -11.60 -20.49
CA ASP A 225 7.64 -12.92 -20.34
C ASP A 225 7.43 -13.48 -18.93
N GLU A 226 7.03 -14.76 -18.86
CA GLU A 226 7.24 -15.67 -17.72
C GLU A 226 6.55 -15.39 -16.36
N ALA A 227 5.54 -14.54 -16.27
CA ALA A 227 4.70 -14.52 -15.06
C ALA A 227 4.04 -15.90 -14.84
N LYS A 228 4.50 -16.66 -13.85
CA LYS A 228 3.98 -18.00 -13.53
C LYS A 228 3.31 -18.01 -12.16
N ILE A 229 2.08 -18.52 -12.14
CA ILE A 229 1.34 -18.82 -10.92
C ILE A 229 1.33 -20.34 -10.75
N GLU A 230 1.95 -20.83 -9.69
CA GLU A 230 2.02 -22.25 -9.38
C GLU A 230 0.91 -22.64 -8.40
N LEU A 231 0.13 -23.65 -8.79
CA LEU A 231 -0.92 -24.24 -7.98
C LEU A 231 -0.52 -25.67 -7.64
N GLN A 232 -0.49 -25.99 -6.35
CA GLN A 232 -0.38 -27.37 -5.87
C GLN A 232 -1.75 -27.95 -5.53
N THR A 233 -1.75 -29.18 -5.00
CA THR A 233 -2.95 -29.92 -4.64
C THR A 233 -3.88 -29.11 -3.72
N ASP A 234 -5.17 -29.12 -4.04
CA ASP A 234 -6.25 -28.46 -3.30
C ASP A 234 -6.17 -26.92 -3.21
N ALA A 235 -5.24 -26.29 -3.94
CA ALA A 235 -5.25 -24.84 -4.12
C ALA A 235 -6.37 -24.43 -5.10
N THR A 236 -7.06 -23.34 -4.78
CA THR A 236 -8.10 -22.76 -5.62
C THR A 236 -7.70 -21.38 -6.09
N ILE A 237 -7.96 -21.07 -7.37
CA ILE A 237 -7.75 -19.74 -7.93
C ILE A 237 -8.97 -19.32 -8.72
N THR A 238 -9.47 -18.12 -8.45
CA THR A 238 -10.51 -17.44 -9.22
C THR A 238 -9.90 -16.21 -9.86
N MET A 239 -10.09 -16.07 -11.17
CA MET A 239 -9.57 -14.93 -11.93
C MET A 239 -10.67 -14.29 -12.77
N ALA A 240 -10.75 -12.96 -12.76
CA ALA A 240 -11.72 -12.22 -13.57
C ALA A 240 -11.15 -10.89 -14.06
N ASN A 241 -11.42 -10.53 -15.32
CA ASN A 241 -11.00 -9.26 -15.91
C ASN A 241 -9.48 -9.00 -15.76
N ILE A 242 -8.68 -10.02 -16.04
CA ILE A 242 -7.22 -9.91 -16.02
C ILE A 242 -6.73 -9.49 -17.39
N THR A 243 -5.73 -8.60 -17.43
CA THR A 243 -5.02 -8.22 -18.65
C THR A 243 -3.52 -8.47 -18.50
N GLY A 244 -2.83 -8.73 -19.60
CA GLY A 244 -1.40 -9.08 -19.59
C GLY A 244 -1.11 -10.54 -19.94
N TRP A 245 0.15 -10.93 -19.80
CA TRP A 245 0.64 -12.27 -20.10
C TRP A 245 0.98 -13.01 -18.81
N PHE A 246 0.43 -14.20 -18.62
CA PHE A 246 0.73 -15.06 -17.48
C PHE A 246 0.46 -16.53 -17.84
N THR A 247 1.11 -17.44 -17.12
CA THR A 247 0.90 -18.88 -17.22
C THR A 247 0.48 -19.41 -15.85
N ILE A 248 -0.50 -20.30 -15.83
CA ILE A 248 -0.81 -21.10 -14.64
C ILE A 248 -0.17 -22.47 -14.80
N VAL A 249 0.61 -22.88 -13.81
CA VAL A 249 1.19 -24.22 -13.74
C VAL A 249 0.50 -24.97 -12.62
N TYR A 250 -0.21 -26.05 -12.96
CA TYR A 250 -0.87 -26.91 -11.99
C TYR A 250 -0.03 -28.17 -11.76
N HIS A 251 0.45 -28.34 -10.52
CA HIS A 251 1.17 -29.53 -10.08
C HIS A 251 0.19 -30.52 -9.48
N ARG A 252 -0.27 -31.48 -10.29
CA ARG A 252 -1.02 -32.62 -9.78
C ARG A 252 -0.04 -33.54 -9.04
N ASN A 253 -0.30 -33.85 -7.78
CA ASN A 253 0.41 -34.94 -7.10
C ASN A 253 0.28 -36.21 -7.95
N ASN A 254 1.41 -36.74 -8.41
CA ASN A 254 1.50 -37.99 -9.15
C ASN A 254 1.07 -39.17 -8.26
N THR A 255 -0.23 -39.41 -8.16
CA THR A 255 -0.72 -40.78 -8.14
C THR A 255 -1.03 -41.14 -9.58
N TYR A 256 -0.09 -41.84 -10.21
CA TYR A 256 -0.29 -42.49 -11.50
C TYR A 256 -1.50 -43.43 -11.37
N ARG A 257 -2.67 -42.98 -11.80
CA ARG A 257 -3.75 -43.85 -12.27
C ARG A 257 -3.86 -43.59 -13.76
N GLN A 258 -3.19 -44.46 -14.51
CA GLN A 258 -3.25 -44.51 -15.96
C GLN A 258 -4.63 -45.03 -16.35
N ASP A 259 -5.64 -44.17 -16.34
CA ASP A 259 -6.87 -44.40 -17.09
C ASP A 259 -6.62 -43.92 -18.52
N GLN A 260 -6.09 -44.85 -19.30
CA GLN A 260 -6.00 -44.77 -20.75
C GLN A 260 -7.43 -44.77 -21.30
N SER A 261 -7.95 -43.58 -21.62
CA SER A 261 -9.14 -43.44 -22.44
C SER A 261 -8.69 -43.26 -23.88
N ASP A 262 -8.74 -44.36 -24.64
CA ASP A 262 -8.62 -44.35 -26.08
C ASP A 262 -9.83 -43.61 -26.67
N ALA A 263 -9.70 -42.30 -26.89
CA ALA A 263 -10.66 -41.54 -27.67
C ALA A 263 -10.34 -41.72 -29.17
N SER A 264 -10.83 -42.83 -29.71
CA SER A 264 -10.94 -43.02 -31.16
C SER A 264 -11.96 -42.05 -31.75
N THR A 265 -11.56 -41.45 -32.86
CA THR A 265 -12.28 -40.50 -33.71
C THR A 265 -13.65 -40.99 -34.19
N SER A 266 -14.66 -40.12 -34.11
CA SER A 266 -15.79 -40.07 -35.05
C SER A 266 -16.36 -38.64 -35.10
N PRO A 267 -16.62 -38.06 -36.30
CA PRO A 267 -17.08 -36.68 -36.44
C PRO A 267 -18.60 -36.59 -36.53
N ALA A 268 -19.21 -35.63 -35.84
CA ALA A 268 -20.57 -35.14 -36.10
C ALA A 268 -20.74 -33.72 -35.50
N PRO A 269 -21.75 -32.94 -35.90
CA PRO A 269 -21.70 -32.05 -37.05
C PRO A 269 -21.73 -30.56 -36.66
N LEU A 270 -21.19 -29.74 -37.55
CA LEU A 270 -21.39 -28.30 -37.59
C LEU A 270 -22.89 -27.97 -37.71
N CYS A 271 -23.47 -27.35 -36.68
CA CYS A 271 -24.71 -26.60 -36.80
C CYS A 271 -24.83 -25.51 -35.72
N VAL A 272 -25.02 -24.28 -36.20
CA VAL A 272 -25.50 -23.06 -35.53
C VAL A 272 -24.43 -22.23 -34.78
N PRO A 273 -23.99 -21.11 -35.41
CA PRO A 273 -24.45 -19.81 -34.92
C PRO A 273 -24.73 -18.80 -36.05
N THR A 274 -25.73 -19.07 -36.90
CA THR A 274 -26.22 -18.10 -37.90
C THR A 274 -27.55 -17.44 -37.53
N ILE A 275 -28.29 -18.01 -36.57
CA ILE A 275 -29.58 -17.47 -36.11
C ILE A 275 -29.39 -16.31 -35.12
N TYR A 276 -28.31 -16.33 -34.32
CA TYR A 276 -28.03 -15.25 -33.37
C TYR A 276 -27.59 -13.95 -34.05
N LEU A 277 -26.84 -14.05 -35.16
CA LEU A 277 -26.37 -12.87 -35.89
C LEU A 277 -27.50 -12.17 -36.68
N SER A 278 -28.45 -12.94 -37.19
CA SER A 278 -29.62 -12.42 -37.91
C SER A 278 -30.63 -11.75 -36.96
N LEU A 279 -30.81 -12.26 -35.74
CA LEU A 279 -31.67 -11.64 -34.73
C LEU A 279 -31.12 -10.29 -34.23
N LEU A 280 -29.80 -10.18 -34.05
CA LEU A 280 -29.13 -8.92 -33.65
C LEU A 280 -29.21 -7.84 -34.75
N LEU A 281 -29.13 -8.23 -36.01
CA LEU A 281 -29.29 -7.30 -37.15
C LEU A 281 -30.73 -6.76 -37.27
N VAL A 282 -31.74 -7.60 -37.03
CA VAL A 282 -33.15 -7.17 -37.05
C VAL A 282 -33.46 -6.21 -35.89
N LEU A 283 -32.94 -6.46 -34.69
CA LEU A 283 -33.12 -5.53 -33.56
C LEU A 283 -32.45 -4.18 -33.80
N SER A 284 -31.25 -4.16 -34.39
CA SER A 284 -30.55 -2.91 -34.75
C SER A 284 -31.34 -2.07 -35.76
N LEU A 285 -31.95 -2.71 -36.77
CA LEU A 285 -32.78 -2.02 -37.76
C LEU A 285 -34.06 -1.43 -37.15
N LEU A 286 -34.70 -2.14 -36.21
CA LEU A 286 -35.93 -1.66 -35.56
C LEU A 286 -35.69 -0.43 -34.67
N VAL A 287 -34.55 -0.36 -33.98
CA VAL A 287 -34.19 0.82 -33.15
C VAL A 287 -33.96 2.06 -34.02
N ASN A 288 -33.29 1.90 -35.16
CA ASN A 288 -33.01 3.03 -36.07
C ASN A 288 -34.29 3.57 -36.74
N VAL A 289 -35.24 2.70 -37.08
CA VAL A 289 -36.55 3.12 -37.64
C VAL A 289 -37.36 3.91 -36.59
N TRP A 290 -37.31 3.51 -35.32
CA TRP A 290 -38.04 4.22 -34.26
C TRP A 290 -37.48 5.63 -33.99
N VAL A 291 -36.16 5.81 -34.07
CA VAL A 291 -35.52 7.13 -33.92
C VAL A 291 -35.87 8.07 -35.09
N MET A 292 -36.00 7.56 -36.31
CA MET A 292 -36.44 8.39 -37.45
C MET A 292 -37.90 8.84 -37.36
N ILE A 293 -38.78 8.05 -36.76
CA ILE A 293 -40.22 8.38 -36.65
C ILE A 293 -40.48 9.51 -35.62
N LYS A 294 -39.63 9.66 -34.60
CA LYS A 294 -39.75 10.76 -33.62
C LYS A 294 -39.07 12.07 -34.04
N GLY A 295 -38.35 12.11 -35.17
CA GLY A 295 -37.58 13.28 -35.61
C GLY A 295 -38.34 14.39 -36.35
N LYS A 296 -39.66 14.30 -36.52
CA LYS A 296 -40.45 15.33 -37.23
C LYS A 296 -41.55 15.91 -36.34
N CYS A 297 -41.18 16.77 -35.42
CA CYS A 297 -42.04 17.84 -34.89
C CYS A 297 -41.15 19.00 -34.43
N SER A 298 -41.00 20.00 -35.30
CA SER A 298 -40.66 21.38 -34.94
C SER A 298 -41.78 22.25 -35.52
N PRO A 299 -42.19 23.30 -34.79
CA PRO A 299 -42.29 24.58 -35.45
C PRO A 299 -41.60 25.72 -34.68
N CYS A 300 -40.82 26.46 -35.46
CA CYS A 300 -40.55 27.90 -35.50
C CYS A 300 -41.12 28.85 -34.41
N SER A 301 -40.26 29.76 -33.92
CA SER A 301 -40.37 31.23 -34.03
C SER A 301 -39.42 31.88 -33.01
N GLN A 302 -38.23 32.36 -33.39
CA GLN A 302 -37.91 33.75 -33.81
C GLN A 302 -37.92 34.81 -32.67
N VAL A 303 -36.73 35.43 -32.51
CA VAL A 303 -36.44 36.82 -32.06
C VAL A 303 -36.41 37.09 -30.54
N LYS A 304 -35.21 37.37 -29.98
CA LYS A 304 -34.67 38.75 -29.80
C LYS A 304 -33.31 38.75 -29.09
N GLU A 305 -32.33 39.43 -29.70
CA GLU A 305 -31.07 39.85 -29.07
C GLU A 305 -31.31 40.82 -27.90
N ARG A 306 -30.49 40.70 -26.85
CA ARG A 306 -29.81 41.82 -26.17
C ARG A 306 -28.81 41.31 -25.13
N THR A 307 -27.56 41.69 -25.34
CA THR A 307 -26.53 41.87 -24.31
C THR A 307 -26.98 42.94 -23.30
N CYS A 308 -26.62 42.77 -22.02
CA CYS A 308 -26.08 43.79 -21.11
C CYS A 308 -26.21 43.45 -19.59
N TRP A 309 -25.07 43.48 -18.91
CA TRP A 309 -24.80 44.00 -17.54
C TRP A 309 -24.92 43.09 -16.29
N GLU A 310 -23.75 43.00 -15.63
CA GLU A 310 -23.44 43.21 -14.21
C GLU A 310 -24.04 42.35 -13.09
N GLU A 311 -23.13 41.99 -12.16
CA GLU A 311 -23.38 41.55 -10.78
C GLU A 311 -24.20 42.58 -10.00
N PRO A 312 -24.79 42.18 -8.85
CA PRO A 312 -24.11 42.63 -7.63
C PRO A 312 -24.12 41.63 -6.47
N SER A 313 -23.03 41.76 -5.71
CA SER A 313 -22.85 41.48 -4.29
C SER A 313 -24.02 41.97 -3.41
N CYS A 314 -24.42 41.16 -2.43
CA CYS A 314 -25.23 41.59 -1.28
C CYS A 314 -24.47 41.32 0.03
N LYS A 315 -24.10 42.43 0.69
CA LYS A 315 -23.75 42.56 2.10
C LYS A 315 -24.93 43.17 2.86
N GLY A 316 -25.02 42.90 4.17
CA GLY A 316 -25.82 43.62 5.17
C GLY A 316 -26.95 42.77 5.76
N GLU A 317 -27.29 42.74 7.05
CA GLU A 317 -26.99 43.54 8.26
C GLU A 317 -27.26 42.62 9.49
N GLU A 318 -26.50 42.69 10.60
CA GLU A 318 -26.87 43.35 11.88
C GLU A 318 -28.38 43.40 12.20
N GLY A 319 -28.93 43.03 13.36
CA GLY A 319 -28.47 42.58 14.68
C GLY A 319 -29.68 42.65 15.63
N GLN A 320 -29.68 41.96 16.78
CA GLN A 320 -30.37 42.44 18.01
C GLN A 320 -30.12 41.54 19.24
N GLN A 321 -29.61 42.18 20.29
CA GLN A 321 -29.52 41.71 21.68
C GLN A 321 -30.89 41.78 22.36
N LEU A 322 -31.17 40.81 23.23
CA LEU A 322 -32.21 40.87 24.26
C LEU A 322 -31.56 40.47 25.60
N GLY A 323 -31.55 41.41 26.55
CA GLY A 323 -31.36 41.13 27.97
C GLY A 323 -32.70 41.05 28.68
N PRO A 324 -32.80 40.41 29.87
CA PRO A 324 -34.03 40.39 30.64
C PRO A 324 -34.04 41.43 31.78
N SER A 325 -35.23 41.88 32.15
CA SER A 325 -35.54 42.57 33.40
C SER A 325 -36.85 41.97 33.94
N ASP A 326 -36.71 41.11 34.96
CA ASP A 326 -37.37 41.15 36.27
C ASP A 326 -37.02 39.89 37.08
#